data_AF-A0A0C2SSW2-F1
#
_entry.id   AF-A0A0C2SSW2-F1
#
_cell.length_a   1.000
_cell.length_b   1.000
_cell.length_c   1.000
_cell.angle_alpha   90.00
_cell.angle_beta   90.00
_cell.angle_gamma   90.00
#
_symmetry.space_group_name_H-M   'P 1'
#
loop_
_entity.id
_entity.type
_entity.pdbx_description
1 polymer ?
#
loop_
_entity_poly.entity_id
_entity_poly.type
_entity_poly.pdbx_seq_one_letter_code
_entity_poly.pdbx_strand_id
1 'polypeptide(L)' 'MLREEAERLEVQIQRLDIALAPHNKLPPEMLRRIFELCCEEPAHIPAQNGIYTISHVCSLWRQIALRTPEFWANVS' A
#
# COMPACT_ATOMS: atom_id res chain seq x y z
N MET A 1 30.54 -7.25 -17.83
CA MET A 1 30.49 -8.56 -17.15
C MET A 1 30.37 -8.44 -15.62
N LEU A 2 31.43 -8.14 -14.85
CA LEU A 2 31.34 -8.10 -13.37
C LEU A 2 30.35 -7.05 -12.81
N ARG A 3 30.29 -5.86 -13.42
CA ARG A 3 29.39 -4.78 -13.00
C ARG A 3 27.92 -5.09 -13.30
N GLU A 4 27.64 -5.66 -14.47
CA GLU A 4 26.28 -6.09 -14.86
C GLU A 4 25.76 -7.20 -13.96
N GLU A 5 26.64 -8.10 -13.51
CA GLU A 5 26.30 -9.15 -12.55
C GLU A 5 25.97 -8.59 -11.16
N ALA A 6 26.75 -7.60 -10.69
CA ALA A 6 26.46 -6.88 -9.45
C ALA A 6 25.10 -6.16 -9.52
N GLU A 7 24.83 -5.41 -10.60
CA GLU A 7 23.55 -4.70 -10.80
C GLU A 7 22.36 -5.68 -10.83
N ARG A 8 22.51 -6.86 -11.44
CA ARG A 8 21.48 -7.90 -11.45
C ARG A 8 21.18 -8.42 -10.04
N LEU A 9 22.21 -8.66 -9.24
CA LEU A 9 22.07 -9.14 -7.86
C LEU A 9 21.39 -8.08 -6.98
N GLU A 10 21.73 -6.81 -7.14
CA GLU A 10 21.08 -5.71 -6.41
C GLU A 10 19.58 -5.66 -6.69
N VAL A 11 19.16 -5.77 -7.96
CA VAL A 11 17.74 -5.83 -8.32
C VAL A 11 17.05 -7.05 -7.70
N GLN A 12 17.72 -8.20 -7.64
CA GLN A 12 17.16 -9.39 -7.01
C GLN A 12 16.98 -9.21 -5.49
N ILE A 13 17.97 -8.62 -4.81
CA ILE A 13 17.89 -8.30 -3.37
C ILE A 13 16.71 -7.34 -3.11
N GLN A 14 16.59 -6.27 -3.90
CA GLN A 14 15.47 -5.32 -3.76
C GLN A 14 14.10 -5.99 -3.92
N ARG A 15 13.96 -6.94 -4.86
CA ARG A 15 12.70 -7.69 -5.05
C ARG A 15 12.40 -8.60 -3.86
N LEU A 16 13.41 -9.21 -3.26
CA LEU A 16 13.27 -10.01 -2.05
C LEU A 16 12.87 -9.14 -0.86
N ASP A 17 13.49 -7.97 -0.69
CA ASP A 17 13.13 -7.03 0.38
C ASP A 17 11.67 -6.59 0.29
N ILE A 18 11.20 -6.28 -0.93
CA ILE A 18 9.78 -5.96 -1.18
C ILE A 18 8.91 -7.18 -0.82
N ALA A 19 9.22 -8.38 -1.32
CA ALA A 19 8.42 -9.57 -1.06
C ALA A 19 8.36 -9.95 0.43
N LEU A 20 9.44 -9.69 1.17
CA LEU A 20 9.57 -9.99 2.60
C LEU A 20 9.09 -8.86 3.51
N ALA A 21 8.69 -7.73 2.94
CA ALA A 21 8.20 -6.59 3.69
C ALA A 21 7.06 -7.01 4.63
N PRO A 22 7.02 -6.50 5.88
CA PRO A 22 6.07 -6.95 6.90
C PRO A 22 4.60 -6.90 6.45
N HIS A 23 4.22 -5.88 5.67
CA HIS A 23 2.86 -5.71 5.17
C HIS A 23 2.42 -6.79 4.18
N ASN A 24 3.35 -7.51 3.53
CA ASN A 24 3.04 -8.62 2.63
C ASN A 24 2.80 -9.94 3.37
N LYS A 25 3.10 -10.00 4.67
CA LYS A 25 2.86 -11.17 5.53
C LYS A 25 1.54 -11.07 6.30
N LEU A 26 0.90 -9.91 6.25
CA LEU A 26 -0.36 -9.67 6.93
C LEU A 26 -1.53 -10.16 6.06
N PRO A 27 -2.55 -10.78 6.67
CA PRO A 27 -3.81 -11.02 5.99
C PRO A 27 -4.47 -9.70 5.53
N PRO A 28 -5.25 -9.70 4.43
CA PRO A 28 -5.92 -8.50 3.92
C PRO A 28 -6.80 -7.78 4.95
N GLU A 29 -7.47 -8.51 5.84
CA GLU A 29 -8.31 -7.98 6.90
C GLU A 29 -7.53 -7.17 7.95
N MET A 30 -6.28 -7.57 8.22
CA MET A 30 -5.40 -6.84 9.14
C MET A 30 -4.93 -5.53 8.50
N LEU A 31 -4.58 -5.57 7.21
CA LEU A 31 -4.26 -4.36 6.44
C LEU A 31 -5.45 -3.39 6.41
N ARG A 32 -6.65 -3.89 6.14
CA ARG A 32 -7.89 -3.10 6.18
C ARG A 32 -8.07 -2.42 7.55
N ARG A 33 -7.89 -3.17 8.65
CA ARG A 33 -8.01 -2.62 10.01
C ARG A 33 -6.95 -1.54 10.30
N ILE A 34 -5.73 -1.72 9.82
CA ILE A 34 -4.69 -0.68 9.93
C ILE A 34 -5.12 0.58 9.16
N PHE A 35 -5.63 0.43 7.93
CA PHE A 35 -6.08 1.57 7.13
C PHE A 35 -7.24 2.32 7.78
N GLU A 36 -8.20 1.62 8.38
CA GLU A 36 -9.28 2.24 9.17
C GLU A 36 -8.73 3.15 10.27
N LEU A 37 -7.74 2.69 11.03
CA LEU A 37 -7.15 3.45 12.13
C LEU A 37 -6.28 4.61 11.68
N CYS A 38 -5.65 4.49 10.50
CA CYS A 38 -4.75 5.51 9.97
C CYS A 38 -5.47 6.58 9.13
N CYS A 39 -6.73 6.36 8.75
CA CYS A 39 -7.44 7.19 7.77
C CYS A 39 -8.83 7.59 8.23
N GLU A 40 -8.98 7.86 9.54
CA GLU A 40 -10.26 8.32 10.12
C GLU A 40 -10.65 9.74 9.67
N GLU A 41 -9.71 10.54 9.17
CA GLU A 41 -10.01 11.91 8.76
C GLU A 41 -10.82 11.97 7.44
N PRO A 42 -11.86 12.84 7.37
CA PRO A 42 -12.65 13.03 6.17
C PRO A 42 -11.79 13.49 5.00
N ALA A 43 -12.18 13.11 3.78
CA ALA A 43 -11.44 13.53 2.60
C ALA A 43 -11.54 15.04 2.39
N HIS A 44 -10.41 15.75 2.44
CA HIS A 44 -10.33 17.16 2.06
C HIS A 44 -10.07 17.29 0.56
N ILE A 45 -10.89 18.09 -0.13
CA ILE A 45 -10.70 18.37 -1.56
C ILE A 45 -9.66 19.50 -1.73
N PRO A 46 -8.65 19.36 -2.62
CA PRO A 46 -8.49 18.28 -3.60
C PRO A 46 -7.88 16.99 -3.00
N ALA A 47 -8.69 15.91 -3.00
CA ALA A 47 -8.38 14.50 -2.73
C ALA A 47 -7.19 14.16 -1.79
N GLN A 48 -7.02 14.91 -0.70
CA GLN A 48 -6.02 14.61 0.33
C GLN A 48 -6.70 13.82 1.44
N ASN A 49 -6.86 12.51 1.23
CA ASN A 49 -7.27 11.60 2.28
C ASN A 49 -6.32 10.40 2.34
N GLY A 50 -6.15 9.83 3.53
CA GLY A 50 -5.19 8.75 3.73
C GLY A 50 -5.52 7.52 2.88
N ILE A 51 -6.81 7.26 2.62
CA ILE A 51 -7.29 6.17 1.77
C ILE A 51 -6.81 6.32 0.32
N TYR A 52 -6.88 7.53 -0.23
CA TYR A 52 -6.39 7.85 -1.56
C TYR A 52 -4.91 7.55 -1.63
N THR A 53 -4.10 8.05 -0.69
CA THR A 53 -2.66 7.77 -0.62
C THR A 53 -2.38 6.26 -0.56
N ILE A 54 -3.11 5.50 0.28
CA ILE A 54 -2.95 4.05 0.43
C ILE A 54 -3.27 3.31 -0.88
N SER A 55 -4.28 3.76 -1.64
CA SER A 55 -4.68 3.13 -2.91
C SER A 55 -3.61 3.23 -4.02
N HIS A 56 -2.61 4.08 -3.82
CA HIS A 56 -1.49 4.28 -4.75
C HIS A 56 -0.19 3.55 -4.37
N VAL A 57 -0.14 2.85 -3.23
CA VAL A 57 1.08 2.16 -2.76
C VAL A 57 1.40 0.90 -3.57
N CYS A 58 0.46 -0.05 -3.65
CA CYS A 58 0.63 -1.28 -4.42
C CYS A 58 -0.74 -1.86 -4.85
N SER A 59 -0.72 -2.91 -5.68
CA SER A 59 -1.96 -3.53 -6.19
C SER A 59 -2.84 -4.13 -5.10
N LEU A 60 -2.24 -4.75 -4.07
CA LEU A 60 -2.99 -5.30 -2.94
C LEU A 60 -3.69 -4.21 -2.14
N TRP A 61 -2.99 -3.14 -1.80
CA TRP A 61 -3.54 -2.02 -1.02
C TRP A 61 -4.65 -1.32 -1.79
N ARG A 62 -4.49 -1.14 -3.10
CA ARG A 62 -5.55 -0.65 -3.99
C ARG A 62 -6.78 -1.53 -3.96
N GLN A 63 -6.63 -2.85 -4.05
CA GLN A 63 -7.76 -3.76 -3.99
C GLN A 63 -8.51 -3.66 -2.66
N ILE A 64 -7.79 -3.58 -1.54
CA ILE A 64 -8.41 -3.42 -0.22
C ILE A 64 -9.16 -2.08 -0.14
N ALA A 65 -8.51 -0.99 -0.54
CA ALA A 65 -9.09 0.35 -0.50
C ALA A 65 -10.38 0.45 -1.36
N LEU A 66 -10.36 -0.09 -2.58
CA LEU A 66 -11.51 -0.05 -3.49
C LEU A 66 -12.63 -1.03 -3.09
N ARG A 67 -12.33 -2.12 -2.39
CA ARG A 67 -13.32 -3.12 -1.92
C ARG A 67 -13.92 -2.78 -0.56
N THR A 68 -13.55 -1.67 0.06
CA THR A 68 -14.04 -1.24 1.37
C THR A 68 -14.82 0.07 1.18
N PRO A 69 -16.14 0.02 0.89
CA PRO A 69 -16.94 1.21 0.58
C PRO A 69 -16.96 2.27 1.69
N GLU A 70 -16.81 1.84 2.94
CA GLU A 70 -16.79 2.70 4.13
C GLU A 70 -15.68 3.76 4.05
N PHE A 71 -14.57 3.45 3.37
CA PHE A 71 -13.46 4.37 3.15
C PHE A 71 -13.79 5.56 2.25
N TRP A 72 -14.88 5.48 1.47
CA TRP A 72 -15.27 6.50 0.50
C TRP A 72 -16.62 7.14 0.86
N ALA A 73 -17.22 6.73 1.96
CA ALA A 73 -18.53 7.20 2.39
C ALA A 73 -18.50 8.61 3.02
N ASN A 74 -17.33 9.10 3.44
CA ASN A 74 -17.17 10.38 4.12
C ASN A 74 -16.26 11.33 3.33
N VAL A 75 -16.88 12.23 2.55
CA VAL A 75 -16.22 13.28 1.76
C VAL A 75 -16.75 14.62 2.25
N SER A 76 -15.86 15.56 2.58
CA SER A 76 -16.20 16.89 3.11
C SER A 76 -15.79 18.01 2.16
#